data_AF-A0A453AB69-F1
#
_entry.id   AF-A0A453AB69-F1
#
_cell.length_a   1.000
_cell.length_b   1.000
_cell.length_c   1.000
_cell.angle_alpha   90.00
_cell.angle_beta   90.00
_cell.angle_gamma   90.00
#
_symmetry.space_group_name_H-M   'P 1'
#
loop_
_entity.id
_entity.type
_entity.pdbx_description
1 polymer ?
#
loop_
_entity_poly.entity_id
_entity_poly.type
_entity_poly.pdbx_seq_one_letter_code
_entity_poly.pdbx_strand_id
1 'polypeptide(L)' 'MVKRLLSRNQGRVDDNIETIKKRLKVFESLNLPVVEYYSSRGKAHKINATGTEDEIFEAVRKLFSSLR' A
#
# COMPACT_ATOMS: atom_id res chain seq x y z
N MET A 1 -0.27 7.45 -5.43
CA MET A 1 0.47 6.23 -5.82
C MET A 1 1.24 6.39 -7.13
N VAL A 2 0.58 6.68 -8.26
CA VAL A 2 1.22 6.78 -9.60
C VAL A 2 2.49 7.66 -9.60
N LYS A 3 2.41 8.88 -9.04
CA LYS A 3 3.56 9.78 -8.93
C LYS A 3 4.78 9.11 -8.27
N ARG A 4 4.57 8.37 -7.17
CA ARG A 4 5.64 7.68 -6.42
C ARG A 4 6.33 6.60 -7.25
N LEU A 5 5.55 5.84 -8.04
CA LEU A 5 6.09 4.76 -8.88
C LEU A 5 6.90 5.32 -10.05
N LEU A 6 6.43 6.38 -10.70
CA LEU A 6 7.17 7.03 -11.79
C LEU A 6 8.49 7.67 -11.30
N SER A 7 8.51 8.21 -10.08
CA SER A 7 9.71 8.80 -9.49
C SER A 7 10.64 7.79 -8.82
N ARG A 8 10.34 6.48 -8.86
CA ARG A 8 11.11 5.47 -8.13
C ARG A 8 12.54 5.30 -8.67
N ASN A 9 12.77 5.52 -9.96
CA ASN A 9 14.09 5.57 -10.63
C ASN A 9 15.11 4.48 -10.20
N GLN A 10 14.65 3.22 -10.06
CA GLN A 10 15.47 2.07 -9.62
C GLN A 10 15.81 1.10 -10.77
N GLY A 11 15.80 1.56 -12.03
CA GLY A 11 16.04 0.71 -13.20
C GLY A 11 14.92 -0.29 -13.51
N ARG A 12 13.73 -0.08 -12.93
CA ARG A 12 12.56 -0.95 -13.13
C ARG A 12 11.82 -0.60 -14.41
N VAL A 13 11.86 -1.51 -15.38
CA VAL A 13 11.18 -1.34 -16.69
C VAL A 13 9.66 -1.30 -16.58
N ASP A 14 9.09 -1.85 -15.51
CA ASP A 14 7.65 -1.92 -15.26
C ASP A 14 7.07 -0.65 -14.58
N ASP A 15 7.90 0.34 -14.25
CA ASP A 15 7.47 1.64 -13.73
C ASP A 15 7.12 2.63 -14.85
N ASN A 16 6.27 2.17 -15.77
CA ASN A 16 5.69 2.99 -16.83
C ASN A 16 4.17 3.16 -16.63
N ILE A 17 3.59 4.23 -17.19
CA ILE A 17 2.17 4.58 -16.99
C ILE A 17 1.22 3.44 -17.32
N GLU A 18 1.46 2.73 -18.43
CA GLU A 18 0.60 1.65 -18.89
C GLU A 18 0.59 0.49 -17.89
N THR A 19 1.77 0.05 -17.46
CA THR A 19 1.93 -1.06 -16.52
C THR A 19 1.42 -0.69 -15.14
N ILE A 20 1.66 0.55 -14.68
CA ILE A 20 1.14 1.06 -13.40
C ILE A 20 -0.40 1.02 -13.38
N LYS A 21 -1.07 1.48 -14.45
CA LYS A 21 -2.53 1.42 -14.54
C LYS A 21 -3.05 -0.02 -14.49
N LYS A 22 -2.41 -0.93 -15.22
CA LYS A 22 -2.77 -2.36 -15.20
C LYS A 22 -2.60 -2.95 -13.80
N ARG A 23 -1.49 -2.65 -13.11
CA ARG A 23 -1.23 -3.12 -11.74
C ARG A 23 -2.27 -2.61 -10.74
N LEU A 24 -2.69 -1.35 -10.84
CA LEU A 24 -3.74 -0.81 -9.98
C LEU A 24 -5.08 -1.50 -10.20
N LYS A 25 -5.47 -1.71 -11.47
CA LYS A 25 -6.70 -2.46 -11.80
C LYS A 25 -6.66 -3.90 -11.26
N VAL A 26 -5.53 -4.59 -11.43
CA VAL A 26 -5.34 -5.94 -10.90
C VAL A 26 -5.45 -5.95 -9.36
N PHE A 27 -4.81 -5.00 -8.68
CA PHE A 27 -4.89 -4.85 -7.23
C PHE A 27 -6.34 -4.65 -6.76
N GLU A 28 -7.10 -3.78 -7.42
CA GLU A 28 -8.51 -3.56 -7.12
C GLU A 28 -9.33 -4.84 -7.29
N SER A 29 -9.14 -5.57 -8.40
CA SER A 29 -9.92 -6.77 -8.69
C SER A 29 -9.56 -8.00 -7.86
N LEU A 30 -8.28 -8.18 -7.51
CA LEU A 30 -7.79 -9.44 -6.94
C LEU A 30 -7.28 -9.30 -5.51
N ASN A 31 -6.69 -8.16 -5.15
CA ASN A 31 -6.07 -7.97 -3.84
C ASN A 31 -7.02 -7.34 -2.82
N LEU A 32 -7.92 -6.43 -3.22
CA LEU A 32 -8.92 -5.87 -2.29
C LEU A 32 -9.78 -6.95 -1.62
N PRO A 33 -10.31 -7.97 -2.32
CA PRO A 33 -11.05 -9.06 -1.67
C PRO A 33 -10.24 -9.81 -0.61
N VAL A 34 -8.93 -9.97 -0.82
CA VAL A 34 -8.03 -10.59 0.16
C VAL A 34 -7.86 -9.70 1.39
N VAL A 35 -7.68 -8.39 1.19
CA VAL A 35 -7.61 -7.42 2.29
C VAL A 35 -8.91 -7.42 3.10
N GLU A 36 -10.07 -7.45 2.44
CA GLU A 36 -11.38 -7.52 3.09
C GLU A 36 -11.56 -8.82 3.88
N TYR A 37 -11.16 -9.96 3.32
CA TYR A 37 -11.20 -11.25 3.99
C TYR A 37 -10.42 -11.24 5.32
N TYR A 38 -9.19 -10.73 5.35
CA TYR A 38 -8.43 -10.66 6.60
C TYR A 38 -8.90 -9.53 7.53
N SER A 39 -9.40 -8.42 6.99
CA SER A 39 -9.98 -7.33 7.78
C SER A 39 -11.22 -7.80 8.54
N SER A 40 -12.13 -8.54 7.90
CA SER A 40 -13.35 -9.08 8.53
C SER A 40 -13.04 -10.09 9.66
N ARG A 41 -11.84 -10.66 9.67
CA ARG A 41 -11.36 -11.59 10.70
C ARG A 41 -10.55 -10.92 11.80
N GLY A 42 -10.44 -9.59 11.79
CA GLY A 42 -9.61 -8.82 12.73
C GLY A 42 -8.11 -9.09 12.58
N LYS A 43 -7.67 -9.61 11.44
CA LYS A 43 -6.26 -9.98 11.17
C LYS A 43 -5.51 -8.97 10.31
N ALA A 44 -6.18 -7.91 9.85
CA ALA A 44 -5.57 -6.85 9.05
C ALA A 44 -5.86 -5.49 9.67
N HIS A 45 -4.81 -4.68 9.84
CA HIS A 45 -4.89 -3.29 10.29
C HIS A 45 -4.54 -2.36 9.13
N LYS A 46 -5.33 -1.29 8.94
CA LYS A 46 -5.13 -0.31 7.87
C LYS A 46 -4.43 0.93 8.44
N ILE A 47 -3.40 1.40 7.73
CA ILE A 47 -2.67 2.64 8.04
C ILE A 47 -2.76 3.55 6.82
N ASN A 48 -3.00 4.84 7.06
CA ASN A 48 -2.97 5.83 5.99
C ASN A 48 -1.53 6.02 5.48
N ALA A 49 -1.30 5.77 4.20
CA ALA A 49 0.01 5.88 3.56
C ALA A 49 0.20 7.22 2.80
N THR A 50 -0.60 8.24 3.09
CA THR A 50 -0.41 9.62 2.60
C THR A 50 0.28 10.48 3.65
N GLY A 51 1.18 11.36 3.24
CA GLY A 51 2.02 12.16 4.14
C GLY A 51 3.51 11.91 3.92
N THR A 52 4.31 12.39 4.87
CA THR A 52 5.74 12.13 4.97
C THR A 52 6.03 10.71 5.45
N GLU A 53 7.26 10.25 5.27
CA GLU A 53 7.70 8.94 5.76
C GLU A 53 7.58 8.85 7.29
N ASP A 54 8.01 9.88 8.01
CA ASP A 54 7.98 9.92 9.48
C ASP A 54 6.56 9.84 10.05
N GLU A 55 5.60 10.57 9.46
CA GLU A 55 4.20 10.51 9.87
C GLU A 55 3.61 9.11 9.69
N ILE A 56 3.90 8.46 8.56
CA ILE A 56 3.42 7.12 8.24
C ILE A 56 4.09 6.10 9.18
N PHE A 57 5.39 6.22 9.40
CA PHE A 57 6.14 5.33 10.27
C PHE A 57 5.69 5.43 11.73
N GLU A 58 5.41 6.62 12.23
CA GLU A 58 4.89 6.81 13.58
C GLU A 58 3.49 6.19 13.75
N ALA A 59 2.64 6.24 12.72
CA ALA A 59 1.35 5.52 12.73
C ALA A 59 1.54 4.00 12.81
N VAL A 60 2.53 3.44 12.10
CA VAL A 60 2.91 2.03 12.22
C VAL A 60 3.41 1.71 13.63
N ARG A 61 4.32 2.51 14.17
CA ARG A 61 4.90 2.31 15.50
C ARG A 61 3.84 2.31 16.60
N LYS A 62 2.88 3.25 16.54
CA LYS A 62 1.75 3.33 17.47
C LYS A 62 0.87 2.07 17.40
N LEU A 63 0.55 1.59 16.19
CA LEU A 63 -0.21 0.36 16.02
C LEU A 63 0.54 -0.83 16.66
N PHE A 64 1.81 -1.03 16.34
CA PHE A 64 2.60 -2.14 16.89
C PHE A 64 2.75 -2.07 18.41
N SER A 65 2.87 -0.87 18.98
CA SER A 65 2.93 -0.69 20.43
C SER A 65 1.62 -1.06 21.15
N SER A 66 0.50 -1.05 20.43
CA SER A 66 -0.81 -1.46 20.95
C SER A 66 -1.11 -2.96 20.82
N LEU A 67 -0.33 -3.66 19.98
CA LEU A 67 -0.41 -5.11 19.83
C LEU A 67 0.38 -5.74 20.98
N ARG A 68 -0.34 -6.28 21.96
CA ARG A 68 0.22 -7.10 23.03
C ARG A 68 0.42 -8.54 22.58
#